data_AF-T0SB52-F1
#
_entry.id   AF-T0SB52-F1
#
_cell.length_a   1.000
_cell.length_b   1.000
_cell.length_c   1.000
_cell.angle_alpha   90.00
_cell.angle_beta   90.00
_cell.angle_gamma   90.00
#
_symmetry.space_group_name_H-M   'P 1'
#
loop_
_entity.id
_entity.type
_entity.pdbx_description
1 polymer ?
#
loop_
_entity_poly.entity_id
_entity_poly.type
_entity_poly.pdbx_seq_one_letter_code
_entity_poly.pdbx_strand_id
1 'polypeptide(L)'
;MLRSAVVLAASLATLATATPDNEWHKCPLISSIGNATHFTDYPLSVFEELSVECLHLQVPMCYPNVCTSNKTLSVFLKRIPATRPTTPGKAVWLMQGGPGMSAVSMEVKMARVYKAANGTMSLYTMDYRGAGRSSPLIATCPEFQGMSDVVDIAGAFANCVQKLKNTYGMAPKVFSVTSAATDLAAIIQSPLLAADDVFVYGVSYGTYLVERLMHLAPKNVKGYVLDSIISESPVRQFSDWDRDVAKIEKTYYGLCDQDPICSSKIGPNSKQFALDLYKKLDANDTACAQKIYAAKGLPSDFVGRLFSDMMHTYRQRNMIPAILYRLSQCVQNVDSQTHFVTALLERPLMPDDDQTASADVLPGDKDSWKAATDTLLYNTIVMNELWVSGAPMPSLDRLRH
;
A
#
# COMPACT_ATOMS: atom_id res chain seq x y z
N MET A 1 29.97 32.50 54.63
CA MET A 1 28.60 32.36 54.10
C MET A 1 28.69 32.04 52.62
N LEU A 2 27.69 31.32 52.08
CA LEU A 2 27.59 30.67 50.76
C LEU A 2 28.30 29.30 50.62
N ARG A 3 27.53 28.25 50.94
CA ARG A 3 27.64 26.93 50.30
C ARG A 3 26.76 26.99 49.04
N SER A 4 27.34 26.86 47.86
CA SER A 4 26.58 26.65 46.62
C SER A 4 26.31 25.17 46.44
N ALA A 5 25.03 24.79 46.48
CA ALA A 5 24.56 23.46 46.12
C ALA A 5 24.41 23.39 44.59
N VAL A 6 25.15 22.50 43.95
CA VAL A 6 24.92 22.12 42.56
C VAL A 6 23.82 21.07 42.56
N VAL A 7 22.64 21.45 42.07
CA VAL A 7 21.54 20.51 41.78
C VAL A 7 21.83 19.90 40.42
N LEU A 8 22.28 18.65 40.38
CA LEU A 8 22.26 17.85 39.16
C LEU A 8 20.80 17.44 38.89
N ALA A 9 20.20 18.04 37.86
CA ALA A 9 18.95 17.55 37.29
C ALA A 9 19.24 16.21 36.59
N ALA A 10 18.83 15.10 37.21
CA ALA A 10 18.82 13.80 36.55
C ALA A 10 17.69 13.78 35.52
N SER A 11 18.05 13.84 34.24
CA SER A 11 17.16 13.56 33.13
C SER A 11 16.65 12.12 33.23
N LEU A 12 15.36 11.97 33.54
CA LEU A 12 14.62 10.72 33.44
C LEU A 12 14.56 10.29 31.96
N ALA A 13 15.53 9.50 31.53
CA ALA A 13 15.38 8.71 30.32
C ALA A 13 14.28 7.68 30.60
N THR A 14 13.13 7.83 29.93
CA THR A 14 12.11 6.79 29.86
C THR A 14 12.75 5.55 29.25
N LEU A 15 13.07 4.56 30.09
CA LEU A 15 13.37 3.20 29.66
C LEU A 15 12.15 2.71 28.87
N ALA A 16 12.31 2.56 27.56
CA ALA A 16 11.36 1.83 26.74
C ALA A 16 11.26 0.41 27.33
N THR A 17 10.16 0.12 28.01
CA THR A 17 9.87 -1.23 28.51
C THR A 17 9.82 -2.14 27.29
N ALA A 18 10.72 -3.13 27.23
CA ALA A 18 10.67 -4.17 26.21
C ALA A 18 9.27 -4.78 26.19
N THR A 19 8.59 -4.73 25.04
CA THR A 19 7.30 -5.38 24.84
C THR A 19 7.49 -6.90 25.02
N PRO A 20 6.68 -7.57 25.86
CA PRO A 20 6.81 -9.01 26.05
C PRO A 20 6.42 -9.73 24.75
N ASP A 21 7.34 -10.55 24.24
CA ASP A 21 7.07 -11.44 23.11
C ASP A 21 6.02 -12.49 23.51
N ASN A 22 5.16 -12.85 22.57
CA ASN A 22 4.11 -13.88 22.72
C ASN A 22 2.98 -13.54 23.71
N GLU A 23 2.88 -12.31 24.20
CA GLU A 23 1.78 -11.85 25.06
C GLU A 23 1.02 -10.65 24.49
N TRP A 24 -0.31 -10.67 24.64
CA TRP A 24 -1.16 -9.53 24.29
C TRP A 24 -0.95 -8.40 25.29
N HIS A 25 -0.72 -7.19 24.79
CA HIS A 25 -0.61 -5.99 25.60
C HIS A 25 -1.45 -4.86 25.00
N LYS A 26 -1.90 -3.92 25.84
CA LYS A 26 -2.66 -2.75 25.37
C LYS A 26 -1.81 -1.92 24.42
N CYS A 27 -2.40 -1.45 23.34
CA CYS A 27 -1.76 -0.56 22.39
C CYS A 27 -2.77 0.45 21.82
N PRO A 28 -2.31 1.55 21.19
CA PRO A 28 -3.20 2.49 20.52
C PRO A 28 -3.95 1.83 19.36
N LEU A 29 -5.14 2.35 19.04
CA LEU A 29 -5.89 1.93 17.83
C LEU A 29 -5.01 2.07 16.59
N ILE A 30 -4.31 3.19 16.50
CA ILE A 30 -3.35 3.50 15.44
C ILE A 30 -1.93 3.33 15.99
N SER A 31 -1.22 2.28 15.58
CA SER A 31 0.15 2.02 16.05
C SER A 31 1.20 2.58 15.08
N SER A 32 2.29 3.14 15.61
CA SER A 32 3.44 3.59 14.81
C SER A 32 4.06 2.44 14.03
N ILE A 33 4.69 2.79 12.90
CA ILE A 33 5.58 1.90 12.16
C ILE A 33 6.95 2.57 12.07
N GLY A 34 7.99 1.85 12.47
CA GLY A 34 9.36 2.36 12.52
C GLY A 34 9.56 3.49 13.53
N ASN A 35 10.59 4.31 13.29
CA ASN A 35 10.99 5.43 14.17
C ASN A 35 10.31 6.76 13.80
N ALA A 36 9.44 6.79 12.79
CA ALA A 36 8.79 8.02 12.35
C ALA A 36 7.66 8.40 13.33
N THR A 37 7.74 9.60 13.88
CA THR A 37 6.81 10.16 14.87
C THR A 37 5.64 10.94 14.26
N HIS A 38 5.48 10.92 12.93
CA HIS A 38 4.45 11.69 12.24
C HIS A 38 3.13 10.90 12.16
N PHE A 39 2.32 11.05 13.20
CA PHE A 39 0.92 10.67 13.15
C PHE A 39 0.09 11.79 12.57
N THR A 40 -0.86 11.46 11.72
CA THR A 40 -1.98 12.34 11.41
C THR A 40 -2.92 12.31 12.60
N ASP A 41 -3.30 13.48 13.12
CA ASP A 41 -4.35 13.62 14.13
C ASP A 41 -5.71 13.21 13.54
N TYR A 42 -5.98 11.91 13.63
CA TYR A 42 -7.23 11.31 14.03
C TYR A 42 -8.17 12.19 14.85
N PRO A 43 -9.33 12.70 14.38
CA PRO A 43 -10.47 12.86 15.28
C PRO A 43 -10.94 11.46 15.74
N LEU A 44 -10.10 10.82 16.57
CA LEU A 44 -10.29 9.52 17.20
C LEU A 44 -11.28 9.59 18.37
N SER A 45 -11.83 10.77 18.67
CA SER A 45 -12.88 10.96 19.68
C SER A 45 -14.10 10.06 19.44
N VAL A 46 -14.29 9.54 18.23
CA VAL A 46 -15.35 8.56 17.90
C VAL A 46 -15.01 7.12 18.33
N PHE A 47 -13.74 6.85 18.70
CA PHE A 47 -13.18 5.52 18.99
C PHE A 47 -12.42 5.44 20.33
N GLU A 48 -12.46 6.48 21.17
CA GLU A 48 -11.71 6.58 22.45
C GLU A 48 -11.98 5.45 23.46
N GLU A 49 -13.02 4.64 23.27
CA GLU A 49 -13.42 3.54 24.19
C GLU A 49 -13.00 2.13 23.72
N LEU A 50 -12.26 1.99 22.62
CA LEU A 50 -11.89 0.66 22.13
C LEU A 50 -10.73 0.05 22.95
N SER A 51 -10.95 -1.14 23.51
CA SER A 51 -9.87 -1.97 24.07
C SER A 51 -9.10 -2.61 22.91
N VAL A 52 -7.96 -2.02 22.56
CA VAL A 52 -7.09 -2.51 21.48
C VAL A 52 -5.85 -3.18 22.09
N GLU A 53 -5.51 -4.34 21.55
CA GLU A 53 -4.37 -5.14 22.01
C GLU A 53 -3.46 -5.51 20.84
N CYS A 54 -2.16 -5.54 21.11
CA CYS A 54 -1.11 -5.87 20.16
C CYS A 54 -0.29 -7.05 20.68
N LEU A 55 0.35 -7.76 19.77
CA LEU A 55 1.15 -8.95 20.07
C LEU A 55 2.27 -9.07 19.02
N HIS A 56 3.50 -9.30 19.47
CA HIS A 56 4.59 -9.81 18.63
C HIS A 56 4.67 -11.32 18.83
N LEU A 57 4.30 -12.07 17.80
CA LEU A 57 4.28 -13.54 17.81
C LEU A 57 5.50 -14.08 17.08
N GLN A 58 6.21 -15.01 17.72
CA GLN A 58 7.29 -15.74 17.05
C GLN A 58 6.73 -16.89 16.20
N VAL A 59 6.99 -16.85 14.89
CA VAL A 59 6.60 -17.88 13.93
C VAL A 59 7.83 -18.58 13.35
N PRO A 60 7.72 -19.81 12.84
CA PRO A 60 8.80 -20.44 12.08
C PRO A 60 9.21 -19.59 10.87
N MET A 61 10.52 -19.40 10.68
CA MET A 61 11.03 -18.73 9.48
C MET A 61 10.71 -19.54 8.21
N CYS A 62 10.77 -20.86 8.32
CA CYS A 62 10.48 -21.79 7.23
C CYS A 62 9.40 -22.79 7.64
N TYR A 63 8.45 -23.00 6.73
CA TYR A 63 7.46 -24.06 6.85
C TYR A 63 7.85 -25.29 6.03
N PRO A 64 7.36 -26.49 6.41
CA PRO A 64 7.59 -27.72 5.66
C PRO A 64 7.25 -27.57 4.17
N ASN A 65 8.04 -28.20 3.31
CA ASN A 65 7.92 -28.15 1.84
C ASN A 65 8.14 -26.77 1.18
N VAL A 66 8.38 -25.71 1.97
CA VAL A 66 8.75 -24.38 1.44
C VAL A 66 10.26 -24.21 1.51
N CYS A 67 10.84 -24.21 2.72
CA CYS A 67 12.28 -24.09 2.94
C CYS A 67 12.71 -24.80 4.23
N THR A 68 14.01 -24.77 4.54
CA THR A 68 14.58 -25.43 5.73
C THR A 68 15.31 -24.43 6.60
N SER A 69 14.87 -24.25 7.84
CA SER A 69 15.51 -23.42 8.87
C SER A 69 14.91 -23.77 10.24
N ASN A 70 15.70 -23.66 11.31
CA ASN A 70 15.23 -23.76 12.70
C ASN A 70 15.03 -22.39 13.37
N LYS A 71 15.27 -21.31 12.63
CA LYS A 71 15.10 -19.94 13.13
C LYS A 71 13.63 -19.52 13.12
N THR A 72 13.31 -18.48 13.88
CA THR A 72 11.98 -17.84 13.92
C THR A 72 12.02 -16.42 13.36
N LEU A 73 10.84 -15.89 13.08
CA LEU A 73 10.58 -14.48 12.72
C LEU A 73 9.53 -13.91 13.67
N SER A 74 9.61 -12.61 13.92
CA SER A 74 8.57 -11.89 14.65
C SER A 74 7.50 -11.38 13.69
N VAL A 75 6.23 -11.63 14.03
CA VAL A 75 5.06 -11.16 13.30
C VAL A 75 4.17 -10.37 14.25
N PHE A 76 3.82 -9.14 13.86
CA PHE A 76 2.94 -8.26 14.59
C PHE A 76 1.47 -8.58 14.31
N LEU A 77 0.70 -8.77 15.37
CA LEU A 77 -0.74 -8.95 15.36
C LEU A 77 -1.39 -7.80 16.15
N LYS A 78 -2.58 -7.41 15.72
CA LYS A 78 -3.45 -6.48 16.45
C LYS A 78 -4.85 -7.05 16.54
N ARG A 79 -5.51 -6.84 17.68
CA ARG A 79 -6.91 -7.20 17.86
C ARG A 79 -7.74 -6.13 18.59
N ILE A 80 -9.03 -6.17 18.32
CA ILE A 80 -10.09 -5.53 19.11
C ILE A 80 -10.97 -6.67 19.63
N PRO A 81 -10.86 -7.07 20.92
CA PRO A 81 -11.65 -8.17 21.46
C PRO A 81 -13.15 -7.86 21.50
N ALA A 82 -13.99 -8.88 21.26
CA ALA A 82 -15.42 -8.80 21.45
C ALA A 82 -15.77 -8.45 22.91
N THR A 83 -16.67 -7.49 23.10
CA THR A 83 -17.25 -7.16 24.42
C THR A 83 -18.57 -7.89 24.65
N ARG A 84 -19.18 -8.43 23.59
CA ARG A 84 -20.42 -9.22 23.62
C ARG A 84 -20.25 -10.52 22.82
N PRO A 85 -19.33 -11.42 23.23
CA PRO A 85 -18.97 -12.59 22.43
C PRO A 85 -20.18 -13.51 22.20
N THR A 86 -20.23 -14.14 21.03
CA THR A 86 -21.17 -15.22 20.72
C THR A 86 -20.63 -16.58 21.15
N THR A 87 -21.42 -17.64 20.99
CA THR A 87 -20.97 -19.03 21.17
C THR A 87 -21.41 -19.88 19.96
N PRO A 88 -20.48 -20.38 19.13
CA PRO A 88 -19.04 -20.13 19.15
C PRO A 88 -18.67 -18.63 19.05
N GLY A 89 -17.50 -18.26 19.55
CA GLY A 89 -16.99 -16.90 19.39
C GLY A 89 -16.78 -16.58 17.91
N LYS A 90 -16.80 -15.30 17.53
CA LYS A 90 -16.59 -14.87 16.14
C LYS A 90 -15.36 -14.00 16.04
N ALA A 91 -14.48 -14.33 15.10
CA ALA A 91 -13.29 -13.55 14.79
C ALA A 91 -13.27 -13.15 13.31
N VAL A 92 -13.00 -11.89 13.01
CA VAL A 92 -12.83 -11.41 11.63
C VAL A 92 -11.42 -10.90 11.45
N TRP A 93 -10.69 -11.49 10.49
CA TRP A 93 -9.37 -11.05 10.07
C TRP A 93 -9.48 -10.10 8.88
N LEU A 94 -8.85 -8.94 8.98
CA LEU A 94 -8.76 -7.96 7.89
C LEU A 94 -7.33 -7.95 7.36
N MET A 95 -7.15 -8.37 6.10
CA MET A 95 -5.85 -8.55 5.46
C MET A 95 -5.62 -7.47 4.40
N GLN A 96 -4.55 -6.70 4.58
CA GLN A 96 -4.22 -5.54 3.73
C GLN A 96 -3.72 -5.91 2.32
N GLY A 97 -3.90 -5.03 1.36
CA GLY A 97 -3.26 -5.11 0.05
C GLY A 97 -1.75 -4.85 0.06
N GLY A 98 -1.22 -4.38 -1.07
CA GLY A 98 0.21 -4.17 -1.27
C GLY A 98 0.63 -4.96 -2.50
N PRO A 99 1.51 -5.97 -2.39
CA PRO A 99 2.21 -6.49 -1.20
C PRO A 99 3.11 -5.47 -0.47
N GLY A 100 3.72 -5.84 0.66
CA GLY A 100 4.65 -4.95 1.37
C GLY A 100 4.00 -3.88 2.26
N MET A 101 2.72 -3.56 2.06
CA MET A 101 1.99 -2.61 2.90
C MET A 101 1.67 -3.20 4.29
N SER A 102 1.84 -2.38 5.31
CA SER A 102 1.42 -2.68 6.68
C SER A 102 -0.10 -2.64 6.83
N ALA A 103 -0.59 -3.51 7.72
CA ALA A 103 -1.95 -3.55 8.19
C ALA A 103 -2.38 -2.33 9.01
N VAL A 104 -1.51 -1.33 9.25
CA VAL A 104 -1.94 -0.05 9.85
C VAL A 104 -3.14 0.56 9.11
N SER A 105 -3.15 0.37 7.80
CA SER A 105 -4.22 0.71 6.88
C SER A 105 -5.59 0.07 7.18
N MET A 106 -5.59 -1.06 7.88
CA MET A 106 -6.80 -1.77 8.31
C MET A 106 -7.31 -1.30 9.67
N GLU A 107 -6.53 -0.58 10.47
CA GLU A 107 -6.84 -0.31 11.87
C GLU A 107 -8.11 0.55 12.04
N VAL A 108 -8.29 1.57 11.18
CA VAL A 108 -9.54 2.35 11.13
C VAL A 108 -10.71 1.50 10.64
N LYS A 109 -10.50 0.60 9.66
CA LYS A 109 -11.54 -0.29 9.16
C LYS A 109 -11.97 -1.29 10.24
N MET A 110 -11.04 -1.83 11.03
CA MET A 110 -11.33 -2.70 12.17
C MET A 110 -12.26 -2.01 13.17
N ALA A 111 -11.97 -0.76 13.54
CA ALA A 111 -12.82 0.01 14.45
C ALA A 111 -14.23 0.24 13.89
N ARG A 112 -14.35 0.56 12.59
CA ARG A 112 -15.65 0.72 11.92
C ARG A 112 -16.44 -0.59 11.90
N VAL A 113 -15.81 -1.71 11.56
CA VAL A 113 -16.47 -3.03 11.55
C VAL A 113 -16.86 -3.43 12.96
N TYR A 114 -16.00 -3.24 13.96
CA TYR A 114 -16.32 -3.52 15.37
C TYR A 114 -17.55 -2.76 15.85
N LYS A 115 -17.63 -1.46 15.54
CA LYS A 115 -18.77 -0.61 15.89
C LYS A 115 -20.04 -1.06 15.17
N ALA A 116 -19.96 -1.34 13.87
CA ALA A 116 -21.08 -1.86 13.08
C ALA A 116 -21.58 -3.22 13.59
N ALA A 117 -20.66 -4.07 14.04
CA ALA A 117 -20.94 -5.36 14.66
C ALA A 117 -21.40 -5.25 16.13
N ASN A 118 -21.46 -4.03 16.70
CA ASN A 118 -21.85 -3.83 18.08
C ASN A 118 -21.02 -4.71 19.04
N GLY A 119 -19.71 -4.86 18.80
CA GLY A 119 -18.81 -5.63 19.66
C GLY A 119 -19.11 -7.13 19.81
N THR A 120 -19.91 -7.73 18.91
CA THR A 120 -20.24 -9.17 18.97
C THR A 120 -19.18 -10.10 18.38
N MET A 121 -18.15 -9.53 17.77
CA MET A 121 -17.05 -10.24 17.14
C MET A 121 -15.73 -9.55 17.49
N SER A 122 -14.68 -10.34 17.61
CA SER A 122 -13.31 -9.86 17.75
C SER A 122 -12.77 -9.55 16.36
N LEU A 123 -12.01 -8.46 16.22
CA LEU A 123 -11.38 -8.09 14.95
C LEU A 123 -9.89 -8.30 15.08
N TYR A 124 -9.28 -8.83 14.03
CA TYR A 124 -7.85 -9.11 13.96
C TYR A 124 -7.26 -8.54 12.69
N THR A 125 -6.00 -8.17 12.77
CA THR A 125 -5.15 -7.96 11.59
C THR A 125 -3.70 -8.32 11.95
N MET A 126 -2.85 -8.44 10.95
CA MET A 126 -1.43 -8.65 11.12
C MET A 126 -0.65 -7.98 10.01
N ASP A 127 0.55 -7.50 10.32
CA ASP A 127 1.50 -7.17 9.29
C ASP A 127 2.07 -8.45 8.71
N TYR A 128 2.17 -8.53 7.38
CA TYR A 128 2.82 -9.66 6.71
C TYR A 128 4.27 -9.79 7.15
N ARG A 129 4.79 -11.01 7.24
CA ARG A 129 6.24 -11.23 7.33
C ARG A 129 6.95 -10.38 6.27
N GLY A 130 7.99 -9.65 6.66
CA GLY A 130 8.73 -8.76 5.77
C GLY A 130 8.12 -7.37 5.57
N ALA A 131 7.01 -7.02 6.22
CA ALA A 131 6.36 -5.72 6.10
C ALA A 131 6.08 -5.08 7.46
N GLY A 132 6.02 -3.75 7.49
CA GLY A 132 5.64 -2.97 8.67
C GLY A 132 6.42 -3.36 9.94
N ARG A 133 5.69 -3.86 10.94
CA ARG A 133 6.17 -4.26 12.26
C ARG A 133 6.55 -5.76 12.33
N SER A 134 6.44 -6.49 11.22
CA SER A 134 6.68 -7.93 11.12
C SER A 134 7.98 -8.24 10.39
N SER A 135 9.12 -8.19 11.09
CA SER A 135 10.44 -8.51 10.53
C SER A 135 10.70 -7.85 9.15
N PRO A 136 10.57 -6.52 9.01
CA PRO A 136 10.59 -5.82 7.72
C PRO A 136 11.91 -6.02 6.97
N LEU A 137 11.84 -6.27 5.66
CA LEU A 137 13.02 -6.51 4.83
C LEU A 137 13.88 -5.26 4.68
N ILE A 138 13.25 -4.08 4.62
CA ILE A 138 13.93 -2.79 4.52
C ILE A 138 14.85 -2.52 5.72
N ALA A 139 14.54 -3.09 6.90
CA ALA A 139 15.43 -2.99 8.07
C ALA A 139 16.74 -3.77 7.89
N THR A 140 16.76 -4.80 7.03
CA THR A 140 17.98 -5.54 6.66
C THR A 140 18.77 -4.80 5.57
N CYS A 141 18.12 -3.91 4.83
CA CYS A 141 18.69 -3.17 3.71
C CYS A 141 18.49 -1.65 3.85
N PRO A 142 19.05 -1.03 4.90
CA PRO A 142 18.91 0.41 5.15
C PRO A 142 19.52 1.26 4.04
N GLU A 143 20.40 0.70 3.19
CA GLU A 143 20.98 1.40 2.05
C GLU A 143 19.93 1.98 1.10
N PHE A 144 18.77 1.33 0.98
CA PHE A 144 17.68 1.83 0.14
C PHE A 144 16.91 3.00 0.74
N GLN A 145 17.14 3.34 2.02
CA GLN A 145 16.51 4.50 2.63
C GLN A 145 17.19 5.80 2.15
N GLY A 146 16.53 6.52 1.24
CA GLY A 146 16.97 7.85 0.80
C GLY A 146 17.80 7.90 -0.48
N MET A 147 17.86 6.82 -1.26
CA MET A 147 18.57 6.82 -2.54
C MET A 147 17.78 7.56 -3.63
N SER A 148 18.45 8.41 -4.41
CA SER A 148 17.86 9.16 -5.53
C SER A 148 18.49 8.88 -6.90
N ASP A 149 19.64 8.21 -6.99
CA ASP A 149 20.40 8.02 -8.24
C ASP A 149 20.52 6.57 -8.70
N VAL A 150 20.31 6.33 -10.00
CA VAL A 150 20.19 4.99 -10.63
C VAL A 150 21.48 4.15 -10.57
N VAL A 151 22.66 4.78 -10.60
CA VAL A 151 23.96 4.06 -10.59
C VAL A 151 24.28 3.48 -9.20
N ASP A 152 23.85 4.15 -8.14
CA ASP A 152 24.05 3.70 -6.76
C ASP A 152 23.14 2.51 -6.42
N ILE A 153 21.98 2.41 -7.09
CA ILE A 153 20.98 1.35 -6.89
C ILE A 153 21.55 -0.05 -7.17
N ALA A 154 22.40 -0.23 -8.18
CA ALA A 154 22.92 -1.56 -8.52
C ALA A 154 23.84 -2.14 -7.43
N GLY A 155 24.74 -1.31 -6.88
CA GLY A 155 25.62 -1.69 -5.78
C GLY A 155 24.87 -1.92 -4.47
N ALA A 156 23.95 -1.03 -4.13
CA ALA A 156 23.06 -1.18 -2.97
C ALA A 156 22.21 -2.46 -3.08
N PHE A 157 21.70 -2.78 -4.26
CA PHE A 157 20.94 -4.00 -4.51
C PHE A 157 21.78 -5.26 -4.29
N ALA A 158 22.99 -5.34 -4.86
CA ALA A 158 23.87 -6.48 -4.65
C ALA A 158 24.19 -6.69 -3.16
N ASN A 159 24.48 -5.60 -2.43
CA ASN A 159 24.73 -5.65 -1.00
C ASN A 159 23.51 -6.11 -0.19
N CYS A 160 22.33 -5.55 -0.50
CA CYS A 160 21.08 -5.95 0.15
C CYS A 160 20.77 -7.43 -0.08
N VAL A 161 20.87 -7.93 -1.33
CA VAL A 161 20.64 -9.34 -1.65
C VAL A 161 21.60 -10.23 -0.84
N GLN A 162 22.87 -9.85 -0.72
CA GLN A 162 23.82 -10.60 0.09
C GLN A 162 23.46 -10.59 1.58
N LYS A 163 23.03 -9.46 2.14
CA LYS A 163 22.56 -9.39 3.53
C LYS A 163 21.32 -10.25 3.76
N LEU A 164 20.32 -10.16 2.88
CA LEU A 164 19.11 -10.99 2.94
C LEU A 164 19.45 -12.48 2.88
N LYS A 165 20.38 -12.87 2.01
CA LYS A 165 20.86 -14.25 1.91
C LYS A 165 21.56 -14.70 3.19
N ASN A 166 22.39 -13.85 3.80
CA ASN A 166 23.08 -14.18 5.05
C ASN A 166 22.11 -14.31 6.23
N THR A 167 21.08 -13.44 6.30
CA THR A 167 20.11 -13.43 7.39
C THR A 167 19.10 -14.57 7.27
N TYR A 168 18.52 -14.74 6.08
CA TYR A 168 17.34 -15.58 5.84
C TYR A 168 17.59 -16.78 4.91
N GLY A 169 18.75 -16.88 4.26
CA GLY A 169 19.01 -17.92 3.27
C GLY A 169 18.19 -17.69 2.00
N MET A 170 17.17 -18.54 1.78
CA MET A 170 16.25 -18.41 0.63
C MET A 170 15.14 -17.39 0.92
N ALA A 171 15.50 -16.11 1.04
CA ALA A 171 14.57 -15.03 1.37
C ALA A 171 13.26 -15.03 0.54
N PRO A 172 13.28 -15.22 -0.80
CA PRO A 172 12.04 -15.28 -1.58
C PRO A 172 11.06 -16.36 -1.12
N LYS A 173 11.56 -17.50 -0.62
CA LYS A 173 10.70 -18.56 -0.08
C LYS A 173 10.21 -18.22 1.33
N VAL A 174 11.11 -17.70 2.17
CA VAL A 174 10.80 -17.27 3.55
C VAL A 174 9.69 -16.22 3.55
N PHE A 175 9.72 -15.28 2.61
CA PHE A 175 8.77 -14.16 2.52
C PHE A 175 7.71 -14.32 1.41
N SER A 176 7.54 -15.53 0.88
CA SER A 176 6.51 -15.83 -0.12
C SER A 176 5.09 -15.68 0.44
N VAL A 177 4.10 -15.55 -0.47
CA VAL A 177 2.69 -15.51 -0.10
C VAL A 177 2.26 -16.82 0.58
N THR A 178 2.82 -17.95 0.16
CA THR A 178 2.57 -19.26 0.80
C THR A 178 3.03 -19.25 2.25
N SER A 179 4.23 -18.73 2.52
CA SER A 179 4.75 -18.62 3.88
C SER A 179 3.89 -17.67 4.74
N ALA A 180 3.46 -16.53 4.21
CA ALA A 180 2.59 -15.59 4.92
C ALA A 180 1.19 -16.18 5.20
N ALA A 181 0.58 -16.86 4.24
CA ALA A 181 -0.70 -17.55 4.43
C ALA A 181 -0.60 -18.69 5.45
N THR A 182 0.56 -19.36 5.52
CA THR A 182 0.80 -20.42 6.52
C THR A 182 0.91 -19.87 7.93
N ASP A 183 1.47 -18.66 8.14
CA ASP A 183 1.41 -17.98 9.44
C ASP A 183 -0.04 -17.76 9.87
N LEU A 184 -0.85 -17.18 8.98
CA LEU A 184 -2.25 -16.89 9.26
C LEU A 184 -3.03 -18.17 9.58
N ALA A 185 -2.82 -19.24 8.80
CA ALA A 185 -3.43 -20.55 9.05
C ALA A 185 -3.04 -21.13 10.41
N ALA A 186 -1.75 -21.05 10.77
CA ALA A 186 -1.24 -21.54 12.04
C ALA A 186 -1.81 -20.75 13.22
N ILE A 187 -1.90 -19.42 13.10
CA ILE A 187 -2.50 -18.55 14.12
C ILE A 187 -3.99 -18.87 14.30
N ILE A 188 -4.74 -18.97 13.20
CA ILE A 188 -6.17 -19.30 13.21
C ILE A 188 -6.44 -20.67 13.86
N GLN A 189 -5.58 -21.66 13.62
CA GLN A 189 -5.72 -23.00 14.20
C GLN A 189 -5.10 -23.14 15.60
N SER A 190 -4.38 -22.12 16.06
CA SER A 190 -3.77 -22.13 17.39
C SER A 190 -4.83 -22.06 18.49
N PRO A 191 -4.49 -22.40 19.74
CA PRO A 191 -5.40 -22.24 20.88
C PRO A 191 -5.97 -20.82 21.06
N LEU A 192 -5.37 -19.80 20.42
CA LEU A 192 -5.89 -18.43 20.43
C LEU A 192 -7.27 -18.30 19.76
N LEU A 193 -7.56 -19.13 18.75
CA LEU A 193 -8.74 -19.00 17.89
C LEU A 193 -9.39 -20.35 17.53
N ALA A 194 -8.85 -21.48 17.97
CA ALA A 194 -9.31 -22.82 17.59
C ALA A 194 -10.80 -23.08 17.92
N ALA A 195 -11.38 -22.37 18.89
CA ALA A 195 -12.78 -22.47 19.29
C ALA A 195 -13.70 -21.43 18.63
N ASP A 196 -13.15 -20.46 17.88
CA ASP A 196 -13.91 -19.39 17.25
C ASP A 196 -14.26 -19.72 15.80
N ASP A 197 -15.43 -19.27 15.35
CA ASP A 197 -15.78 -19.18 13.94
C ASP A 197 -15.04 -17.99 13.31
N VAL A 198 -14.14 -18.27 12.37
CA VAL A 198 -13.26 -17.28 11.76
C VAL A 198 -13.76 -16.87 10.38
N PHE A 199 -13.74 -15.57 10.09
CA PHE A 199 -14.00 -14.99 8.78
C PHE A 199 -12.78 -14.19 8.34
N VAL A 200 -12.42 -14.25 7.06
CA VAL A 200 -11.22 -13.56 6.55
C VAL A 200 -11.60 -12.65 5.39
N TYR A 201 -11.37 -11.34 5.57
CA TYR A 201 -11.48 -10.32 4.54
C TYR A 201 -10.08 -10.02 3.99
N GLY A 202 -9.93 -10.01 2.67
CA GLY A 202 -8.73 -9.55 1.98
C GLY A 202 -9.07 -8.48 0.95
N VAL A 203 -8.19 -7.49 0.81
CA VAL A 203 -8.30 -6.45 -0.22
C VAL A 203 -7.07 -6.41 -1.10
N SER A 204 -7.22 -6.23 -2.41
CA SER A 204 -6.09 -6.14 -3.35
C SER A 204 -5.16 -7.35 -3.16
N TYR A 205 -3.85 -7.19 -2.95
CA TYR A 205 -2.93 -8.31 -2.65
C TYR A 205 -3.40 -9.22 -1.49
N GLY A 206 -4.11 -8.68 -0.51
CA GLY A 206 -4.71 -9.47 0.56
C GLY A 206 -5.67 -10.54 0.03
N THR A 207 -6.31 -10.34 -1.12
CA THR A 207 -7.14 -11.38 -1.77
C THR A 207 -6.30 -12.57 -2.22
N TYR A 208 -5.16 -12.34 -2.85
CA TYR A 208 -4.23 -13.40 -3.27
C TYR A 208 -3.68 -14.20 -2.08
N LEU A 209 -3.43 -13.52 -0.95
CA LEU A 209 -3.09 -14.19 0.31
C LEU A 209 -4.25 -15.01 0.88
N VAL A 210 -5.47 -14.50 0.82
CA VAL A 210 -6.67 -15.22 1.28
C VAL A 210 -6.95 -16.43 0.39
N GLU A 211 -6.78 -16.33 -0.93
CA GLU A 211 -6.86 -17.47 -1.84
C GLU A 211 -5.81 -18.53 -1.46
N ARG A 212 -4.58 -18.11 -1.14
CA ARG A 212 -3.55 -19.03 -0.64
C ARG A 212 -3.92 -19.69 0.70
N LEU A 213 -4.60 -18.95 1.59
CA LEU A 213 -5.14 -19.49 2.85
C LEU A 213 -6.24 -20.54 2.60
N MET A 214 -7.06 -20.36 1.55
CA MET A 214 -8.11 -21.32 1.20
C MET A 214 -7.53 -22.70 0.85
N HIS A 215 -6.37 -22.76 0.18
CA HIS A 215 -5.65 -24.02 -0.07
C HIS A 215 -5.19 -24.74 1.21
N LEU A 216 -4.91 -23.98 2.27
CA LEU A 216 -4.51 -24.54 3.57
C LEU A 216 -5.72 -25.03 4.39
N ALA A 217 -6.94 -24.67 3.97
CA ALA A 217 -8.22 -25.08 4.53
C ALA A 217 -8.30 -25.15 6.08
N PRO A 218 -8.01 -24.06 6.82
CA PRO A 218 -8.16 -24.06 8.27
C PRO A 218 -9.61 -24.36 8.68
N LYS A 219 -9.82 -25.40 9.49
CA LYS A 219 -11.15 -26.00 9.76
C LYS A 219 -12.16 -25.04 10.42
N ASN A 220 -11.67 -24.05 11.15
CA ASN A 220 -12.49 -23.06 11.85
C ASN A 220 -12.76 -21.80 11.03
N VAL A 221 -12.27 -21.70 9.79
CA VAL A 221 -12.69 -20.62 8.87
C VAL A 221 -14.04 -20.95 8.24
N LYS A 222 -15.01 -20.06 8.40
CA LYS A 222 -16.40 -20.20 7.95
C LYS A 222 -16.75 -19.37 6.73
N GLY A 223 -15.94 -18.38 6.39
CA GLY A 223 -16.18 -17.55 5.22
C GLY A 223 -15.01 -16.64 4.85
N TYR A 224 -14.99 -16.27 3.57
CA TYR A 224 -13.99 -15.41 2.96
C TYR A 224 -14.69 -14.25 2.24
N VAL A 225 -14.09 -13.06 2.31
CA VAL A 225 -14.52 -11.88 1.54
C VAL A 225 -13.31 -11.36 0.76
N LEU A 226 -13.43 -11.34 -0.56
CA LEU A 226 -12.36 -10.87 -1.45
C LEU A 226 -12.81 -9.56 -2.11
N ASP A 227 -12.09 -8.47 -1.83
CA ASP A 227 -12.38 -7.13 -2.33
C ASP A 227 -11.28 -6.67 -3.29
N SER A 228 -11.64 -6.35 -4.54
CA SER A 228 -10.69 -5.95 -5.60
C SER A 228 -9.65 -7.05 -5.88
N ILE A 229 -10.12 -8.14 -6.46
CA ILE A 229 -9.48 -9.46 -6.50
C ILE A 229 -8.23 -9.50 -7.39
N ILE A 230 -7.15 -10.07 -6.85
CA ILE A 230 -6.00 -10.60 -7.59
C ILE A 230 -6.12 -12.12 -7.57
N SER A 231 -6.58 -12.66 -8.69
CA SER A 231 -6.91 -14.08 -8.85
C SER A 231 -5.66 -14.93 -9.07
N GLU A 232 -5.55 -16.04 -8.34
CA GLU A 232 -4.51 -17.06 -8.54
C GLU A 232 -4.75 -17.92 -9.79
N SER A 233 -5.98 -17.98 -10.31
CA SER A 233 -6.28 -18.74 -11.53
C SER A 233 -7.55 -18.26 -12.26
N PRO A 234 -7.46 -17.83 -13.53
CA PRO A 234 -6.21 -17.60 -14.26
C PRO A 234 -5.44 -16.43 -13.64
N VAL A 235 -4.11 -16.55 -13.54
CA VAL A 235 -3.25 -15.45 -13.07
C VAL A 235 -3.33 -14.32 -14.08
N ARG A 236 -3.95 -13.20 -13.71
CA ARG A 236 -3.72 -11.92 -14.41
C ARG A 236 -2.40 -11.36 -13.92
N GLN A 237 -1.44 -11.26 -14.81
CA GLN A 237 -0.10 -10.79 -14.45
C GLN A 237 -0.13 -9.29 -14.23
N PHE A 238 0.65 -8.79 -13.28
CA PHE A 238 0.75 -7.34 -13.02
C PHE A 238 1.28 -6.57 -14.24
N SER A 239 1.99 -7.23 -15.16
CA SER A 239 2.38 -6.65 -16.45
C SER A 239 1.19 -6.31 -17.36
N ASP A 240 0.00 -6.82 -17.06
CA ASP A 240 -1.22 -6.56 -17.80
C ASP A 240 -2.00 -5.34 -17.29
N TRP A 241 -1.53 -4.72 -16.21
CA TRP A 241 -2.23 -3.66 -15.50
C TRP A 241 -2.65 -2.51 -16.43
N ASP A 242 -1.74 -1.99 -17.24
CA ASP A 242 -2.02 -0.90 -18.18
C ASP A 242 -3.09 -1.28 -19.21
N ARG A 243 -3.09 -2.54 -19.67
CA ARG A 243 -4.09 -3.05 -20.61
C ARG A 243 -5.46 -3.14 -19.93
N ASP A 244 -5.52 -3.58 -18.69
CA ASP A 244 -6.76 -3.67 -17.92
C ASP A 244 -7.31 -2.26 -17.60
N VAL A 245 -6.44 -1.32 -17.23
CA VAL A 245 -6.80 0.09 -17.03
C VAL A 245 -7.27 0.74 -18.34
N ALA A 246 -6.63 0.47 -19.48
CA ALA A 246 -7.01 1.04 -20.78
C ALA A 246 -8.46 0.71 -21.19
N LYS A 247 -9.00 -0.42 -20.72
CA LYS A 247 -10.43 -0.78 -20.92
C LYS A 247 -11.36 0.13 -20.11
N ILE A 248 -11.00 0.41 -18.85
CA ILE A 248 -11.74 1.31 -17.97
C ILE A 248 -11.64 2.75 -18.49
N GLU A 249 -10.45 3.17 -18.90
CA GLU A 249 -10.19 4.47 -19.52
C GLU A 249 -11.07 4.68 -20.76
N LYS A 250 -11.16 3.69 -21.66
CA LYS A 250 -12.06 3.74 -22.83
C LYS A 250 -13.52 3.94 -22.41
N THR A 251 -13.96 3.22 -21.38
CA THR A 251 -15.33 3.35 -20.86
C THR A 251 -15.57 4.74 -20.27
N TYR A 252 -14.61 5.25 -19.51
CA TYR A 252 -14.65 6.58 -18.90
C TYR A 252 -14.79 7.69 -19.96
N TYR A 253 -13.95 7.68 -21.00
CA TYR A 253 -14.09 8.65 -22.09
C TYR A 253 -15.40 8.48 -22.87
N GLY A 254 -15.87 7.25 -23.06
CA GLY A 254 -17.17 6.98 -23.69
C GLY A 254 -18.36 7.57 -22.92
N LEU A 255 -18.24 7.76 -21.60
CA LEU A 255 -19.23 8.50 -20.81
C LEU A 255 -19.21 10.00 -21.11
N CYS A 256 -18.02 10.60 -21.29
CA CYS A 256 -17.89 11.99 -21.72
C CYS A 256 -18.50 12.22 -23.11
N ASP A 257 -18.29 11.29 -24.05
CA ASP A 257 -18.83 11.39 -25.41
C ASP A 257 -20.37 11.40 -25.43
N GLN A 258 -21.01 10.76 -24.45
CA GLN A 258 -22.47 10.71 -24.28
C GLN A 258 -23.04 11.88 -23.46
N ASP A 259 -22.20 12.59 -22.70
CA ASP A 259 -22.62 13.74 -21.89
C ASP A 259 -22.65 15.02 -22.77
N PRO A 260 -23.78 15.74 -22.89
CA PRO A 260 -23.87 16.90 -23.79
C PRO A 260 -22.88 18.02 -23.47
N ILE A 261 -22.55 18.23 -22.19
CA ILE A 261 -21.63 19.29 -21.77
C ILE A 261 -20.20 18.87 -22.11
N CYS A 262 -19.80 17.66 -21.72
CA CYS A 262 -18.47 17.13 -21.93
C CYS A 262 -18.16 16.95 -23.42
N SER A 263 -19.08 16.31 -24.15
CA SER A 263 -18.98 16.06 -25.59
C SER A 263 -18.87 17.36 -26.40
N SER A 264 -19.56 18.43 -25.98
CA SER A 264 -19.42 19.77 -26.61
C SER A 264 -18.03 20.39 -26.50
N LYS A 265 -17.17 19.87 -25.61
CA LYS A 265 -15.83 20.41 -25.33
C LYS A 265 -14.71 19.55 -25.90
N ILE A 266 -14.80 18.23 -25.74
CA ILE A 266 -13.72 17.31 -26.12
C ILE A 266 -14.20 16.08 -26.90
N GLY A 267 -15.51 15.93 -27.11
CA GLY A 267 -16.11 14.85 -27.89
C GLY A 267 -16.16 15.14 -29.40
N PRO A 268 -16.81 14.26 -30.20
CA PRO A 268 -17.44 12.99 -29.82
C PRO A 268 -16.44 11.81 -29.71
N ASN A 269 -15.13 12.08 -29.78
CA ASN A 269 -14.06 11.08 -29.66
C ASN A 269 -13.09 11.49 -28.55
N SER A 270 -13.56 11.62 -27.31
CA SER A 270 -12.83 12.22 -26.19
C SER A 270 -11.50 11.52 -25.87
N LYS A 271 -11.43 10.20 -26.04
CA LYS A 271 -10.17 9.45 -25.88
C LYS A 271 -9.13 9.86 -26.93
N GLN A 272 -9.55 9.97 -28.20
CA GLN A 272 -8.63 10.36 -29.27
C GLN A 272 -8.19 11.82 -29.10
N PHE A 273 -9.10 12.70 -28.67
CA PHE A 273 -8.78 14.08 -28.31
C PHE A 273 -7.66 14.15 -27.26
N ALA A 274 -7.75 13.34 -26.18
CA ALA A 274 -6.71 13.30 -25.15
C ALA A 274 -5.35 12.85 -25.71
N LEU A 275 -5.33 11.77 -26.51
CA LEU A 275 -4.11 11.25 -27.12
C LEU A 275 -3.47 12.25 -28.11
N ASP A 276 -4.27 12.94 -28.90
CA ASP A 276 -3.80 13.96 -29.84
C ASP A 276 -3.24 15.18 -29.10
N LEU A 277 -3.89 15.57 -27.99
CA LEU A 277 -3.42 16.64 -27.13
C LEU A 277 -2.08 16.28 -26.47
N TYR A 278 -1.88 15.04 -26.03
CA TYR A 278 -0.59 14.58 -25.51
C TYR A 278 0.52 14.70 -26.55
N LYS A 279 0.29 14.21 -27.78
CA LYS A 279 1.25 14.38 -28.89
C LYS A 279 1.57 15.84 -29.17
N LYS A 280 0.55 16.72 -29.11
CA LYS A 280 0.73 18.15 -29.34
C LYS A 280 1.54 18.82 -28.22
N LEU A 281 1.35 18.41 -26.97
CA LEU A 281 2.15 18.89 -25.85
C LEU A 281 3.60 18.37 -25.96
N ASP A 282 3.79 17.11 -26.29
CA ASP A 282 5.12 16.49 -26.42
C ASP A 282 5.94 17.03 -27.61
N ALA A 283 5.29 17.57 -28.63
CA ALA A 283 6.00 18.26 -29.72
C ALA A 283 6.80 19.49 -29.25
N ASN A 284 6.53 19.99 -28.03
CA ASN A 284 7.23 21.11 -27.39
C ASN A 284 7.27 22.41 -28.24
N ASP A 285 6.31 22.58 -29.15
CA ASP A 285 6.28 23.64 -30.15
C ASP A 285 5.34 24.80 -29.77
N THR A 286 4.80 24.78 -28.55
CA THR A 286 3.95 25.84 -28.00
C THR A 286 4.50 26.36 -26.68
N ALA A 287 4.23 27.64 -26.37
CA ALA A 287 4.63 28.24 -25.10
C ALA A 287 4.03 27.51 -23.88
N CYS A 288 2.84 26.92 -24.04
CA CYS A 288 2.22 26.06 -23.04
C CYS A 288 3.05 24.80 -22.77
N ALA A 289 3.38 24.06 -23.83
CA ALA A 289 4.17 22.84 -23.73
C ALA A 289 5.55 23.12 -23.11
N GLN A 290 6.22 24.20 -23.54
CA GLN A 290 7.54 24.58 -23.04
C GLN A 290 7.55 24.87 -21.54
N LYS A 291 6.48 25.50 -21.02
CA LYS A 291 6.32 25.71 -19.57
C LYS A 291 6.17 24.39 -18.80
N ILE A 292 5.39 23.45 -19.33
CA ILE A 292 5.21 22.13 -18.71
C ILE A 292 6.53 21.35 -18.74
N TYR A 293 7.21 21.33 -19.90
CA TYR A 293 8.54 20.72 -20.05
C TYR A 293 9.54 21.22 -19.03
N ALA A 294 9.66 22.54 -18.89
CA ALA A 294 10.60 23.16 -17.97
C ALA A 294 10.32 22.80 -16.51
N ALA A 295 9.06 22.57 -16.13
CA ALA A 295 8.66 22.31 -14.76
C ALA A 295 8.57 20.82 -14.39
N LYS A 296 8.20 19.95 -15.34
CA LYS A 296 7.78 18.56 -15.06
C LYS A 296 8.38 17.51 -16.00
N GLY A 297 9.19 17.90 -17.00
CA GLY A 297 9.68 16.98 -18.02
C GLY A 297 8.63 16.67 -19.09
N LEU A 298 8.64 15.46 -19.66
CA LEU A 298 7.75 15.09 -20.76
C LEU A 298 6.26 15.32 -20.38
N PRO A 299 5.51 16.19 -21.10
CA PRO A 299 4.14 16.53 -20.75
C PRO A 299 3.19 15.35 -20.69
N SER A 300 3.27 14.38 -21.61
CA SER A 300 2.46 13.18 -21.57
C SER A 300 2.73 12.33 -20.33
N ASP A 301 3.98 12.16 -19.90
CA ASP A 301 4.34 11.47 -18.65
C ASP A 301 3.72 12.20 -17.45
N PHE A 302 3.84 13.54 -17.38
CA PHE A 302 3.27 14.34 -16.29
C PHE A 302 1.73 14.27 -16.24
N VAL A 303 1.06 14.54 -17.37
CA VAL A 303 -0.40 14.60 -17.44
C VAL A 303 -1.01 13.20 -17.29
N GLY A 304 -0.38 12.17 -17.86
CA GLY A 304 -0.77 10.78 -17.69
C GLY A 304 -0.76 10.34 -16.23
N ARG A 305 0.34 10.62 -15.50
CA ARG A 305 0.44 10.35 -14.06
C ARG A 305 -0.59 11.12 -13.25
N LEU A 306 -0.78 12.41 -13.56
CA LEU A 306 -1.81 13.22 -12.92
C LEU A 306 -3.21 12.61 -13.07
N PHE A 307 -3.58 12.17 -14.27
CA PHE A 307 -4.90 11.58 -14.48
C PHE A 307 -5.04 10.20 -13.88
N SER A 308 -3.98 9.39 -13.89
CA SER A 308 -3.94 8.11 -13.16
C SER A 308 -4.26 8.33 -11.67
N ASP A 309 -3.59 9.28 -11.02
CA ASP A 309 -3.87 9.68 -9.63
C ASP A 309 -5.35 10.10 -9.43
N MET A 310 -5.85 10.98 -10.29
CA MET A 310 -7.20 11.51 -10.18
C MET A 310 -8.29 10.44 -10.34
N MET A 311 -8.03 9.35 -11.06
CA MET A 311 -8.99 8.27 -11.27
C MET A 311 -9.37 7.54 -9.97
N HIS A 312 -8.49 7.54 -8.97
CA HIS A 312 -8.73 6.85 -7.69
C HIS A 312 -9.81 7.49 -6.83
N THR A 313 -10.15 8.78 -7.05
CA THR A 313 -11.15 9.47 -6.23
C THR A 313 -12.34 9.94 -7.04
N TYR A 314 -13.55 9.73 -6.50
CA TYR A 314 -14.80 10.12 -7.16
C TYR A 314 -14.83 11.62 -7.52
N ARG A 315 -14.32 12.48 -6.63
CA ARG A 315 -14.37 13.93 -6.83
C ARG A 315 -13.36 14.42 -7.87
N GLN A 316 -12.15 13.86 -7.88
CA GLN A 316 -11.10 14.35 -8.77
C GLN A 316 -11.25 13.82 -10.19
N ARG A 317 -11.67 12.56 -10.38
CA ARG A 317 -11.83 12.01 -11.73
C ARG A 317 -12.80 12.81 -12.59
N ASN A 318 -13.80 13.47 -12.00
CA ASN A 318 -14.74 14.32 -12.74
C ASN A 318 -14.10 15.59 -13.32
N MET A 319 -12.89 15.97 -12.88
CA MET A 319 -12.17 17.13 -13.37
C MET A 319 -11.30 16.84 -14.61
N ILE A 320 -11.02 15.57 -14.92
CA ILE A 320 -10.14 15.18 -16.04
C ILE A 320 -10.56 15.84 -17.38
N PRO A 321 -11.84 15.84 -17.79
CA PRO A 321 -12.25 16.44 -19.06
C PRO A 321 -12.07 17.96 -19.07
N ALA A 322 -12.28 18.61 -17.93
CA ALA A 322 -12.08 20.05 -17.79
C ALA A 322 -10.60 20.43 -17.89
N ILE A 323 -9.70 19.61 -17.33
CA ILE A 323 -8.24 19.80 -17.43
C ILE A 323 -7.81 19.60 -18.89
N LEU A 324 -8.26 18.52 -19.55
CA LEU A 324 -8.00 18.29 -20.98
C LEU A 324 -8.46 19.46 -21.85
N TYR A 325 -9.68 19.95 -21.64
CA TYR A 325 -10.19 21.11 -22.35
C TYR A 325 -9.30 22.35 -22.12
N ARG A 326 -8.96 22.67 -20.87
CA ARG A 326 -8.10 23.83 -20.57
C ARG A 326 -6.68 23.69 -21.12
N LEU A 327 -6.10 22.49 -21.12
CA LEU A 327 -4.83 22.21 -21.78
C LEU A 327 -4.92 22.46 -23.29
N SER A 328 -6.02 22.08 -23.95
CA SER A 328 -6.22 22.39 -25.37
C SER A 328 -6.27 23.90 -25.65
N GLN A 329 -6.89 24.68 -24.74
CA GLN A 329 -6.90 26.14 -24.85
C GLN A 329 -5.53 26.75 -24.58
N CYS A 330 -4.77 26.15 -23.66
CA CYS A 330 -3.42 26.58 -23.32
C CYS A 330 -2.46 26.45 -24.51
N VAL A 331 -2.54 25.33 -25.25
CA VAL A 331 -1.77 25.10 -26.49
C VAL A 331 -2.06 26.17 -27.54
N GLN A 332 -3.28 26.71 -27.59
CA GLN A 332 -3.64 27.80 -28.52
C GLN A 332 -3.15 29.17 -28.02
N ASN A 333 -3.37 29.48 -26.75
CA ASN A 333 -2.98 30.74 -26.13
C ASN A 333 -2.75 30.57 -24.63
N VAL A 334 -1.48 30.44 -24.25
CA VAL A 334 -1.06 30.24 -22.86
C VAL A 334 -1.44 31.41 -21.95
N ASP A 335 -1.45 32.64 -22.45
CA ASP A 335 -1.73 33.83 -21.63
C ASP A 335 -3.15 33.78 -21.07
N SER A 336 -4.11 33.29 -21.88
CA SER A 336 -5.51 33.07 -21.47
C SER A 336 -5.68 31.98 -20.40
N GLN A 337 -4.68 31.11 -20.23
CA GLN A 337 -4.69 29.98 -19.31
C GLN A 337 -3.64 30.09 -18.20
N THR A 338 -2.99 31.24 -18.02
CA THR A 338 -1.87 31.42 -17.08
C THR A 338 -2.17 30.89 -15.68
N HIS A 339 -3.26 31.32 -15.06
CA HIS A 339 -3.65 30.86 -13.73
C HIS A 339 -3.88 29.36 -13.64
N PHE A 340 -4.48 28.77 -14.69
CA PHE A 340 -4.71 27.33 -14.75
C PHE A 340 -3.39 26.56 -14.85
N VAL A 341 -2.49 26.98 -15.73
CA VAL A 341 -1.18 26.33 -15.92
C VAL A 341 -0.35 26.42 -14.65
N THR A 342 -0.30 27.59 -14.00
CA THR A 342 0.41 27.75 -12.73
C THR A 342 -0.14 26.79 -11.68
N ALA A 343 -1.46 26.76 -11.46
CA ALA A 343 -2.08 25.87 -10.49
C ALA A 343 -1.88 24.37 -10.83
N LEU A 344 -1.89 24.02 -12.12
CA LEU A 344 -1.62 22.66 -12.59
C LEU A 344 -0.19 22.22 -12.26
N LEU A 345 0.79 23.10 -12.47
CA LEU A 345 2.21 22.80 -12.23
C LEU A 345 2.57 22.78 -10.74
N GLU A 346 1.88 23.57 -9.92
CA GLU A 346 2.04 23.56 -8.46
C GLU A 346 1.43 22.31 -7.81
N ARG A 347 0.55 21.59 -8.52
CA ARG A 347 0.01 20.33 -8.01
C ARG A 347 1.13 19.30 -7.83
N PRO A 348 1.31 18.75 -6.63
CA PRO A 348 2.22 17.64 -6.42
C PRO A 348 1.69 16.43 -7.19
N LEU A 349 2.57 15.76 -7.95
CA LEU A 349 2.28 14.42 -8.42
C LEU A 349 2.51 13.46 -7.25
N MET A 350 1.67 12.44 -7.13
CA MET A 350 2.02 11.30 -6.29
C MET A 350 3.27 10.63 -6.88
N PRO A 351 4.22 10.17 -6.04
CA PRO A 351 5.38 9.43 -6.52
C PRO A 351 4.93 8.20 -7.33
N ASP A 352 5.73 7.82 -8.32
CA ASP A 352 5.52 6.69 -9.24
C ASP A 352 5.56 5.29 -8.56
N ASP A 353 5.82 5.26 -7.25
CA ASP A 353 5.72 4.04 -6.49
C ASP A 353 4.23 3.70 -6.31
N ASP A 354 3.85 2.52 -6.81
CA ASP A 354 2.58 1.78 -6.66
C ASP A 354 2.04 1.67 -5.20
N GLN A 355 2.64 2.39 -4.25
CA GLN A 355 2.49 2.27 -2.81
C GLN A 355 1.53 3.27 -2.18
N THR A 356 0.88 4.15 -2.95
CA THR A 356 0.10 5.25 -2.36
C THR A 356 -1.32 5.43 -2.91
N ALA A 357 -1.89 4.37 -3.48
CA ALA A 357 -3.32 4.33 -3.82
C ALA A 357 -4.20 4.19 -2.56
N SER A 358 -4.32 5.24 -1.75
CA SER A 358 -5.50 5.45 -0.89
C SER A 358 -5.40 6.72 -0.03
N ALA A 359 -5.98 7.83 -0.51
CA ALA A 359 -6.37 8.94 0.36
C ALA A 359 -7.52 8.59 1.34
N ASP A 360 -7.99 7.33 1.33
CA ASP A 360 -9.00 6.77 2.26
C ASP A 360 -8.40 5.82 3.32
N VAL A 361 -7.08 5.74 3.39
CA VAL A 361 -6.34 4.89 4.34
C VAL A 361 -5.39 5.79 5.12
N LEU A 362 -5.24 5.50 6.40
CA LEU A 362 -4.66 6.34 7.44
C LEU A 362 -3.91 5.41 8.43
N PRO A 363 -2.77 5.74 9.06
CA PRO A 363 -1.72 6.72 8.77
C PRO A 363 -0.32 6.11 8.45
N GLY A 364 0.41 6.87 7.66
CA GLY A 364 1.85 7.08 7.63
C GLY A 364 2.05 8.55 7.24
N ASP A 365 3.27 9.09 7.32
CA ASP A 365 3.59 10.47 6.96
C ASP A 365 2.78 10.98 5.74
N LYS A 366 2.09 12.12 5.90
CA LYS A 366 1.29 12.77 4.83
C LYS A 366 2.10 12.96 3.55
N ASP A 367 3.41 13.07 3.70
CA ASP A 367 4.32 13.41 2.62
C ASP A 367 5.08 12.20 2.06
N SER A 368 4.98 11.00 2.66
CA SER A 368 5.78 9.88 2.15
C SER A 368 5.22 8.45 2.26
N TRP A 369 4.37 8.06 3.21
CA TRP A 369 3.96 6.64 3.43
C TRP A 369 5.10 5.60 3.51
N LYS A 370 6.38 5.99 3.37
CA LYS A 370 7.57 5.15 3.21
C LYS A 370 7.84 4.26 4.42
N ALA A 371 7.35 4.64 5.60
CA ALA A 371 7.49 3.84 6.80
C ALA A 371 6.51 2.64 6.83
N ALA A 372 5.38 2.72 6.10
CA ALA A 372 4.33 1.70 6.15
C ALA A 372 4.44 0.63 5.08
N THR A 373 5.27 0.84 4.06
CA THR A 373 5.40 -0.08 2.92
C THR A 373 6.83 -0.56 2.76
N ASP A 374 6.99 -1.87 2.60
CA ASP A 374 8.28 -2.49 2.31
C ASP A 374 8.40 -2.79 0.80
N THR A 375 9.12 -1.91 0.10
CA THR A 375 9.34 -2.03 -1.36
C THR A 375 10.10 -3.30 -1.74
N LEU A 376 10.98 -3.80 -0.86
CA LEU A 376 11.71 -5.03 -1.13
C LEU A 376 10.79 -6.23 -1.05
N LEU A 377 9.87 -6.26 -0.08
CA LEU A 377 8.84 -7.30 -0.03
C LEU A 377 7.90 -7.19 -1.22
N TYR A 378 7.46 -5.97 -1.58
CA TYR A 378 6.62 -5.75 -2.75
C TYR A 378 7.23 -6.37 -4.00
N ASN A 379 8.47 -5.98 -4.32
CA ASN A 379 9.20 -6.49 -5.48
C ASN A 379 9.47 -7.99 -5.39
N THR A 380 9.79 -8.50 -4.20
CA THR A 380 9.99 -9.95 -4.00
C THR A 380 8.74 -10.73 -4.36
N ILE A 381 7.56 -10.28 -3.95
CA ILE A 381 6.32 -11.00 -4.24
C ILE A 381 5.89 -10.78 -5.70
N VAL A 382 5.81 -9.53 -6.14
CA VAL A 382 5.30 -9.20 -7.49
C VAL A 382 6.16 -9.88 -8.56
N MET A 383 7.48 -9.72 -8.50
CA MET A 383 8.35 -10.24 -9.55
C MET A 383 8.47 -11.77 -9.55
N ASN A 384 8.26 -12.45 -8.42
CA ASN A 384 8.37 -13.91 -8.34
C ASN A 384 7.02 -14.63 -8.51
N GLU A 385 5.90 -14.01 -8.16
CA GLU A 385 4.60 -14.69 -8.09
C GLU A 385 3.52 -14.08 -8.98
N LEU A 386 3.61 -12.79 -9.33
CA LEU A 386 2.54 -12.06 -10.03
C LEU A 386 2.98 -11.43 -11.36
N TRP A 387 4.27 -11.50 -11.70
CA TRP A 387 4.83 -10.98 -12.94
C TRP A 387 4.97 -12.07 -14.01
N VAL A 388 5.11 -11.67 -15.28
CA VAL A 388 5.36 -12.64 -16.36
C VAL A 388 6.69 -13.35 -16.13
N SER A 389 6.65 -14.66 -15.97
CA SER A 389 7.86 -15.48 -15.95
C SER A 389 8.38 -15.69 -17.38
N GLY A 390 9.64 -15.34 -17.63
CA GLY A 390 10.40 -15.86 -18.79
C GLY A 390 10.39 -15.02 -20.08
N ALA A 391 9.79 -13.83 -20.09
CA ALA A 391 9.92 -12.88 -21.21
C ALA A 391 10.76 -11.66 -20.77
N PRO A 392 11.77 -11.22 -21.56
CA PRO A 392 12.44 -9.96 -21.27
C PRO A 392 11.41 -8.83 -21.34
N MET A 393 11.38 -8.00 -20.29
CA MET A 393 10.62 -6.77 -20.28
C MET A 393 10.98 -5.95 -21.54
N PRO A 394 10.00 -5.40 -22.27
CA PRO A 394 10.29 -4.43 -23.30
C PRO A 394 11.10 -3.27 -22.69
N SER A 395 12.02 -2.68 -23.46
CA SER A 395 12.71 -1.47 -23.00
C SER A 395 11.70 -0.35 -22.76
N LEU A 396 12.02 0.62 -21.90
CA LEU A 396 11.17 1.79 -21.64
C LEU A 396 10.78 2.49 -22.96
N ASP A 397 11.71 2.59 -23.90
CA ASP A 397 11.46 3.16 -25.23
C ASP A 397 10.46 2.34 -26.07
N ARG A 398 10.42 1.02 -25.88
CA ARG A 398 9.43 0.14 -26.53
C ARG A 398 8.06 0.17 -25.85
N LEU A 399 7.97 0.59 -24.59
CA LEU A 399 6.69 0.80 -23.90
C LEU A 399 6.08 2.18 -24.23
N ARG A 400 6.89 3.14 -24.66
CA ARG A 400 6.49 4.50 -25.03
C ARG A 400 5.90 4.63 -26.45
N HIS A 401 6.07 3.61 -27.29
CA HIS A 401 5.62 3.55 -28.68
C HIS A 401 4.61 2.42 -28.86
#